data_AF-A0A914J210-F1
#
_entry.id   AF-A0A914J210-F1
#
_cell.length_a   1.000
_cell.length_b   1.000
_cell.length_c   1.000
_cell.angle_alpha   90.00
_cell.angle_beta   90.00
_cell.angle_gamma   90.00
#
_symmetry.space_group_name_H-M   'P 1'
#
loop_
_entity.id
_entity.type
_entity.pdbx_description
1 polymer ?
#
loop_
_entity_poly.entity_id
_entity_poly.type
_entity_poly.pdbx_seq_one_letter_code
_entity_poly.pdbx_strand_id
1 'polypeptide(L)'
;MSNLTISGVLDVDSSEEDEIICGFVEECDFRRFFCITALSCVAIVGAFCNFLLAWVFIRYRFNNIPPTLYPTFLAILDGLICCFYVLLFGVDAVHVYLKIESLFVIYHTYILPTFVLSKITQIAIPYMLIFNTLERFAWISTKL
;
A
#
# COMPACT_ATOMS: atom_id res chain seq x y z
N MET A 1 -36.58 10.83 52.15
CA MET A 1 -36.71 9.44 52.63
C MET A 1 -37.67 8.73 51.68
N SER A 2 -37.13 8.14 50.61
CA SER A 2 -37.77 7.23 49.63
C SER A 2 -36.79 7.11 48.44
N ASN A 3 -35.91 6.10 48.38
CA ASN A 3 -36.08 4.70 47.94
C ASN A 3 -36.07 4.48 46.41
N LEU A 4 -35.17 3.56 46.03
CA LEU A 4 -35.13 2.63 44.89
C LEU A 4 -34.59 3.07 43.50
N THR A 5 -33.32 2.69 43.32
CA THR A 5 -32.71 1.91 42.22
C THR A 5 -33.57 1.26 41.11
N ILE A 6 -33.02 1.44 39.89
CA ILE A 6 -32.79 0.48 38.78
C ILE A 6 -33.99 0.12 37.88
N SER A 7 -33.95 0.68 36.67
CA SER A 7 -33.83 -0.02 35.37
C SER A 7 -33.90 1.07 34.31
N GLY A 8 -32.80 1.44 33.68
CA GLY A 8 -32.24 0.66 32.59
C GLY A 8 -32.82 1.20 31.28
N VAL A 9 -31.94 1.73 30.44
CA VAL A 9 -32.17 2.14 29.04
C VAL A 9 -32.80 3.54 28.87
N LEU A 10 -31.96 4.57 28.90
CA LEU A 10 -31.90 5.73 27.97
C LEU A 10 -31.25 6.95 28.67
N ASP A 11 -29.93 6.89 28.84
CA ASP A 11 -29.06 8.04 29.14
C ASP A 11 -27.88 7.85 28.17
N VAL A 12 -27.45 8.78 27.32
CA VAL A 12 -27.33 10.23 27.50
C VAL A 12 -27.37 10.89 26.11
N ASP A 13 -28.28 11.84 25.91
CA ASP A 13 -28.06 12.95 24.98
C ASP A 13 -27.43 14.11 25.75
N SER A 14 -26.38 14.66 25.15
CA SER A 14 -25.75 15.96 25.38
C SER A 14 -25.00 16.26 26.68
N SER A 15 -23.75 16.72 26.49
CA SER A 15 -22.93 17.60 27.35
C SER A 15 -22.04 17.02 28.45
N GLU A 16 -20.94 16.37 28.05
CA GLU A 16 -19.60 16.62 28.64
C GLU A 16 -18.59 16.64 27.47
N GLU A 17 -18.09 17.83 27.12
CA GLU A 17 -16.92 17.98 26.26
C GLU A 17 -15.70 17.54 27.07
N ASP A 18 -15.45 16.24 27.12
CA ASP A 18 -14.11 15.75 27.39
C ASP A 18 -13.21 16.34 26.30
N GLU A 19 -12.40 17.33 26.65
CA GLU A 19 -11.23 17.72 25.85
C GLU A 19 -10.36 16.46 25.69
N ILE A 20 -10.59 15.72 24.60
CA ILE A 20 -9.65 14.74 24.11
C ILE A 20 -8.40 15.54 23.78
N ILE A 21 -7.45 15.58 24.72
CA ILE A 21 -6.07 15.95 24.44
C ILE A 21 -5.62 14.98 23.35
N CYS A 22 -5.71 15.46 22.11
CA CYS A 22 -5.08 14.83 20.98
C CYS A 22 -3.60 14.75 21.33
N GLY A 23 -3.12 13.53 21.57
CA GLY A 23 -1.74 13.28 21.98
C GLY A 23 -0.81 14.05 21.06
N PHE A 24 0.08 14.84 21.68
CA PHE A 24 1.13 15.66 21.06
C PHE A 24 1.23 15.41 19.54
N VAL A 25 0.63 16.30 18.74
CA VAL A 25 0.86 16.31 17.29
C VAL A 25 2.35 16.56 17.12
N GLU A 26 3.10 15.47 16.98
CA GLU A 26 4.53 15.49 16.74
C GLU A 26 4.70 16.34 15.48
N GLU A 27 5.25 17.55 15.62
CA GLU A 27 5.48 18.45 14.50
C GLU A 27 6.14 17.65 13.40
N CYS A 28 5.53 17.67 12.21
CA CYS A 28 5.91 16.85 11.08
C CYS A 28 7.43 16.98 10.85
N ASP A 29 8.21 16.02 11.33
CA ASP A 29 9.66 16.10 11.30
C ASP A 29 10.10 16.27 9.84
N PHE A 30 10.71 17.41 9.51
CA PHE A 30 11.12 17.78 8.16
C PHE A 30 11.90 16.65 7.47
N ARG A 31 12.63 15.86 8.26
CA ARG A 31 13.36 14.67 7.81
C ARG A 31 12.43 13.58 7.25
N ARG A 32 11.31 13.29 7.93
CA ARG A 32 10.32 12.29 7.45
C ARG A 32 9.72 12.74 6.12
N PHE A 33 9.31 14.00 6.03
CA PHE A 33 8.74 14.57 4.81
C PHE A 33 9.72 14.49 3.63
N PHE A 34 10.97 14.93 3.82
CA PHE A 34 11.98 14.90 2.77
C PHE A 34 12.29 13.46 2.30
N CYS A 35 12.46 12.52 3.23
CA CYS A 35 12.70 11.11 2.91
C CYS A 35 11.53 10.49 2.13
N ILE A 36 10.29 10.70 2.59
CA ILE A 36 9.09 10.17 1.91
C ILE A 36 8.97 10.75 0.50
N THR A 37 9.21 12.05 0.35
CA THR A 37 9.14 12.72 -0.96
C THR A 37 10.19 12.15 -1.93
N ALA A 38 11.45 12.03 -1.48
CA ALA A 38 12.53 11.47 -2.29
C ALA A 38 12.25 10.00 -2.69
N LEU A 39 11.79 9.18 -1.76
CA LEU A 39 11.39 7.80 -2.03
C LEU A 39 10.17 7.71 -2.96
N SER A 40 9.23 8.65 -2.87
CA SER A 40 8.09 8.71 -3.79
C SER A 40 8.55 8.98 -5.23
N CYS A 41 9.55 9.85 -5.43
CA CYS A 41 10.16 10.03 -6.74
C CYS A 41 10.77 8.73 -7.28
N VAL A 42 11.54 8.03 -6.44
CA VAL A 42 12.12 6.73 -6.80
C VAL A 42 11.04 5.71 -7.12
N ALA A 43 9.95 5.67 -6.35
CA ALA A 43 8.83 4.78 -6.57
C ALA A 43 8.08 5.06 -7.88
N ILE A 44 7.94 6.32 -8.28
CA ILE A 44 7.34 6.69 -9.59
C ILE A 44 8.20 6.14 -10.73
N VAL A 45 9.53 6.33 -10.65
CA VAL A 45 10.47 5.79 -11.65
C VAL A 45 10.42 4.26 -11.66
N GLY A 46 10.42 3.63 -10.48
CA GLY A 46 10.29 2.19 -10.32
C GLY A 46 9.02 1.63 -10.93
N ALA A 47 7.86 2.28 -10.67
CA ALA A 47 6.59 1.90 -11.25
C ALA A 47 6.63 1.96 -12.78
N PHE A 48 7.14 3.05 -13.35
CA PHE A 48 7.28 3.20 -14.79
C PHE A 48 8.17 2.10 -15.40
N CYS A 49 9.34 1.86 -14.83
CA CYS A 49 10.26 0.82 -15.30
C CYS A 49 9.67 -0.59 -15.20
N ASN A 50 8.98 -0.91 -14.10
CA ASN A 50 8.36 -2.22 -13.88
C ASN A 50 7.18 -2.47 -14.83
N PHE A 51 6.34 -1.45 -15.09
CA PHE A 51 5.28 -1.57 -16.10
C PHE A 51 5.84 -1.66 -17.52
N LEU A 52 6.89 -0.92 -17.84
CA LEU A 52 7.57 -1.04 -19.13
C LEU A 52 8.14 -2.46 -19.32
N LEU A 53 8.76 -3.02 -18.28
CA LEU A 53 9.30 -4.38 -18.31
C LEU A 53 8.18 -5.43 -18.49
N ALA A 54 7.08 -5.30 -17.74
CA ALA A 54 5.91 -6.15 -17.89
C ALA A 54 5.33 -6.05 -19.32
N TRP A 55 5.23 -4.83 -19.86
CA TRP A 55 4.77 -4.60 -21.23
C TRP A 55 5.68 -5.28 -22.27
N VAL A 56 6.99 -5.17 -22.11
CA VAL A 56 7.97 -5.82 -22.99
C VAL A 56 7.80 -7.34 -22.95
N PHE A 57 7.67 -7.95 -21.77
CA PHE A 57 7.50 -9.40 -21.66
C PHE A 57 6.16 -9.91 -22.22
N ILE A 58 5.09 -9.14 -22.05
CA ILE A 58 3.78 -9.46 -22.63
C ILE A 58 3.84 -9.36 -24.16
N ARG A 59 4.48 -8.30 -24.69
CA ARG A 59 4.49 -8.01 -26.13
C ARG A 59 5.46 -8.87 -26.92
N TYR A 60 6.65 -9.13 -26.39
CA TYR A 60 7.72 -9.88 -27.03
C TYR A 60 7.82 -11.30 -26.46
N ARG A 61 6.69 -12.02 -26.46
CA ARG A 61 6.62 -13.43 -26.04
C ARG A 61 7.49 -14.29 -26.97
N PHE A 62 8.77 -14.41 -26.66
CA PHE A 62 9.73 -15.15 -27.47
C PHE A 62 9.38 -16.64 -27.47
N ASN A 63 9.22 -17.22 -28.66
CA ASN A 63 8.75 -18.59 -28.87
C ASN A 63 9.73 -19.68 -28.36
N ASN A 64 10.95 -19.31 -27.93
CA ASN A 64 12.05 -20.24 -27.63
C ASN A 64 12.65 -20.06 -26.20
N ILE A 65 11.98 -19.34 -25.31
CA ILE A 65 12.48 -19.01 -23.95
C ILE A 65 11.56 -19.68 -22.91
N PRO A 66 12.10 -20.20 -21.78
CA PRO A 66 11.31 -20.79 -20.69
C PRO A 66 10.17 -19.86 -20.21
N PRO A 67 9.18 -20.39 -19.45
CA PRO A 67 7.93 -19.68 -19.16
C PRO A 67 8.18 -18.33 -18.50
N THR A 68 8.11 -17.24 -19.28
CA THR A 68 8.29 -15.86 -18.79
C THR A 68 7.12 -15.36 -17.95
N LEU A 69 6.20 -16.25 -17.55
CA LEU A 69 4.99 -15.90 -16.81
C LEU A 69 5.31 -15.40 -15.41
N TYR A 70 6.16 -16.12 -14.65
CA TYR A 70 6.56 -15.72 -13.31
C TYR A 70 7.29 -14.37 -13.27
N PRO A 71 8.32 -14.10 -14.10
CA PRO A 71 8.98 -12.80 -14.11
C PRO A 71 8.06 -11.66 -14.62
N THR A 72 7.11 -11.95 -15.52
CA THR A 72 6.12 -10.94 -15.94
C THR A 72 5.20 -10.57 -14.78
N PHE A 73 4.68 -11.56 -14.05
CA PHE A 73 3.81 -11.31 -12.91
C PHE A 73 4.56 -10.60 -11.78
N LEU A 74 5.82 -10.98 -11.55
CA LEU A 74 6.70 -10.29 -10.59
C LEU A 74 6.86 -8.81 -10.95
N ALA A 75 7.13 -8.48 -12.21
CA ALA A 75 7.23 -7.09 -12.67
C ALA A 75 5.92 -6.31 -12.47
N ILE A 76 4.75 -6.96 -12.64
CA ILE A 76 3.45 -6.34 -12.35
C ILE A 76 3.28 -6.09 -10.85
N LEU A 77 3.60 -7.07 -10.00
CA LEU A 77 3.53 -6.91 -8.53
C LEU A 77 4.47 -5.81 -8.03
N ASP A 78 5.69 -5.75 -8.57
CA ASP A 78 6.65 -4.70 -8.22
C ASP A 78 6.20 -3.32 -8.72
N GLY A 79 5.53 -3.24 -9.87
CA GLY A 79 4.88 -2.01 -10.33
C GLY A 79 3.72 -1.58 -9.40
N LEU A 80 2.89 -2.53 -8.98
CA LEU A 80 1.76 -2.29 -8.08
C LEU A 80 2.20 -1.84 -6.69
N ILE A 81 3.22 -2.47 -6.11
CA ILE A 81 3.71 -2.06 -4.78
C ILE A 81 4.31 -0.65 -4.81
N CYS A 82 5.00 -0.27 -5.89
CA CYS A 82 5.45 1.10 -6.10
C CYS A 82 4.27 2.08 -6.22
N CYS A 83 3.20 1.71 -6.92
CA CYS A 83 1.99 2.53 -6.99
C CYS A 83 1.34 2.70 -5.62
N PHE A 84 1.18 1.62 -4.86
CA PHE A 84 0.62 1.67 -3.52
C PHE A 84 1.50 2.48 -2.56
N TYR A 85 2.82 2.42 -2.71
CA TYR A 85 3.72 3.27 -1.93
C TYR A 85 3.44 4.77 -2.19
N VAL A 86 3.33 5.17 -3.45
CA VAL A 86 3.01 6.56 -3.82
C VAL A 86 1.62 6.97 -3.32
N LEU A 87 0.62 6.10 -3.45
CA LEU A 87 -0.75 6.39 -3.00
C LEU A 87 -0.89 6.50 -1.47
N LEU A 88 -0.17 5.66 -0.72
CA LEU A 88 -0.23 5.61 0.75
C LEU A 88 0.66 6.68 1.39
N PHE A 89 1.88 6.87 0.91
CA PHE A 89 2.86 7.77 1.55
C PHE A 89 3.06 9.07 0.78
N GLY A 90 3.07 9.02 -0.55
CA GLY A 90 3.24 10.20 -1.38
C GLY A 90 2.05 11.15 -1.27
N VAL A 91 0.83 10.64 -1.42
CA VAL A 91 -0.38 11.48 -1.30
C VAL A 91 -0.60 11.97 0.12
N ASP A 92 -0.27 11.17 1.14
CA ASP A 92 -0.33 11.60 2.54
C ASP A 92 0.58 12.81 2.81
N ALA A 93 1.82 12.77 2.32
CA ALA A 93 2.74 13.90 2.42
C ALA A 93 2.23 15.16 1.69
N VAL A 94 1.62 14.99 0.53
CA VAL A 94 1.02 16.10 -0.25
C VAL A 94 -0.20 16.68 0.48
N HIS A 95 -1.04 15.83 1.06
CA HIS A 95 -2.21 16.25 1.82
C HIS A 95 -1.83 17.09 3.04
N VAL A 96 -0.83 16.62 3.82
CA VAL A 96 -0.31 17.35 4.98
C VAL A 96 0.22 18.73 4.59
N TYR A 97 0.85 18.85 3.41
CA TYR A 97 1.41 20.12 2.93
C TYR A 97 0.37 21.08 2.35
N LEU A 98 -0.56 20.60 1.50
CA LEU A 98 -1.52 21.46 0.79
C LEU A 98 -2.78 21.78 1.61
N LYS A 99 -3.14 20.99 2.63
CA LYS A 99 -4.33 21.20 3.48
C LYS A 99 -5.64 21.47 2.70
N ILE A 100 -5.85 20.77 1.59
CA ILE A 100 -7.05 20.93 0.75
C ILE A 100 -8.13 19.94 1.22
N GLU A 101 -9.29 20.48 1.63
CA GLU A 101 -10.42 19.69 2.15
C GLU A 101 -11.02 18.70 1.14
N SER A 102 -11.06 19.05 -0.15
CA SER A 102 -11.63 18.13 -1.17
C SER A 102 -10.76 16.88 -1.38
N LEU A 103 -9.45 17.02 -1.21
CA LEU A 103 -8.49 15.93 -1.36
C LEU A 103 -8.57 14.97 -0.17
N PHE A 104 -8.94 15.48 1.01
CA PHE A 104 -9.12 14.71 2.24
C PHE A 104 -10.21 13.64 2.13
N VAL A 105 -11.37 13.98 1.56
CA VAL A 105 -12.50 13.04 1.42
C VAL A 105 -12.14 11.87 0.51
N ILE A 106 -11.48 12.16 -0.61
CA ILE A 106 -11.03 11.14 -1.57
C ILE A 106 -9.96 10.26 -0.91
N TYR A 107 -8.96 10.87 -0.28
CA TYR A 107 -7.89 10.18 0.45
C TYR A 107 -8.45 9.19 1.47
N HIS A 108 -9.37 9.65 2.32
CA HIS A 108 -9.93 8.80 3.38
C HIS A 108 -10.74 7.62 2.83
N THR A 109 -11.30 7.75 1.62
CA THR A 109 -12.08 6.68 0.98
C THR A 109 -11.18 5.56 0.44
N TYR A 110 -10.04 5.90 -0.19
CA TYR A 110 -9.17 4.90 -0.82
C TYR A 110 -8.04 4.39 0.07
N ILE A 111 -7.71 5.05 1.18
CA ILE A 111 -6.56 4.71 2.04
C ILE A 111 -6.63 3.25 2.53
N LEU A 112 -7.80 2.83 3.02
CA LEU A 112 -8.02 1.50 3.58
C LEU A 112 -7.90 0.38 2.54
N PRO A 113 -8.62 0.40 1.40
CA PRO A 113 -8.47 -0.64 0.39
C PRO A 113 -7.06 -0.69 -0.20
N THR A 114 -6.42 0.48 -0.40
CA THR A 114 -5.05 0.57 -0.90
C THR A 114 -4.05 -0.06 0.07
N PHE A 115 -4.23 0.17 1.38
CA PHE A 115 -3.39 -0.43 2.42
C PHE A 115 -3.51 -1.95 2.44
N VAL A 116 -4.74 -2.49 2.38
CA VAL A 116 -4.98 -3.93 2.34
C VAL A 116 -4.36 -4.56 1.09
N LEU A 117 -4.57 -3.97 -0.08
CA LEU A 117 -3.99 -4.44 -1.35
C LEU A 117 -2.46 -4.41 -1.33
N SER A 118 -1.86 -3.39 -0.71
CA SER A 118 -0.41 -3.32 -0.52
C SER A 118 0.12 -4.50 0.28
N LYS A 119 -0.57 -4.91 1.36
CA LYS A 119 -0.18 -6.07 2.16
C LYS A 119 -0.35 -7.39 1.40
N ILE A 120 -1.42 -7.55 0.64
CA ILE A 120 -1.60 -8.72 -0.22
C ILE A 120 -0.46 -8.81 -1.25
N THR A 121 -0.12 -7.68 -1.88
CA THR A 121 0.97 -7.60 -2.87
C THR A 121 2.33 -7.92 -2.24
N GLN A 122 2.61 -7.40 -1.03
CA GLN A 122 3.84 -7.71 -0.27
C GLN A 122 3.99 -9.20 0.02
N ILE A 123 2.87 -9.90 0.23
CA ILE A 123 2.86 -11.35 0.45
C ILE A 123 3.02 -12.10 -0.90
N ALA A 124 2.39 -11.61 -1.97
CA ALA A 124 2.45 -12.23 -3.29
C ALA A 124 3.87 -12.23 -3.91
N ILE A 125 4.65 -11.17 -3.71
CA ILE A 125 6.02 -11.03 -4.23
C ILE A 125 6.94 -12.21 -3.83
N PRO A 126 7.15 -12.50 -2.53
CA PRO A 126 8.01 -13.62 -2.11
C PRO A 126 7.45 -14.98 -2.56
N TYR A 127 6.13 -15.17 -2.61
CA TYR A 127 5.56 -16.41 -3.14
C TYR A 127 5.92 -16.62 -4.61
N MET A 128 5.83 -15.57 -5.43
CA MET A 128 6.23 -15.65 -6.85
C MET A 128 7.71 -15.93 -7.02
N LEU A 129 8.57 -15.38 -6.16
CA LEU A 129 10.00 -15.70 -6.16
C LEU A 129 10.25 -17.17 -5.84
N ILE A 130 9.54 -17.75 -4.86
CA ILE A 130 9.66 -19.18 -4.52
C ILE A 130 9.18 -20.06 -5.68
N PHE A 131 8.06 -19.75 -6.33
CA PHE A 131 7.59 -20.53 -7.47
C PHE A 131 8.55 -20.46 -8.66
N ASN A 132 9.14 -19.30 -8.94
CA ASN A 132 10.14 -19.13 -9.98
C ASN A 132 11.40 -19.98 -9.72
N THR A 133 11.86 -20.08 -8.47
CA THR A 133 13.00 -20.95 -8.14
C THR A 133 12.65 -22.42 -8.21
N LEU A 134 11.45 -22.82 -7.79
CA LEU A 134 10.96 -24.20 -7.89
C LEU A 134 10.85 -24.66 -9.35
N GLU A 135 10.31 -23.82 -10.24
CA GLU A 135 10.24 -24.11 -11.67
C GLU A 135 11.64 -24.33 -12.24
N ARG A 136 12.58 -23.43 -11.93
CA ARG A 136 13.97 -23.54 -12.40
C ARG A 136 14.66 -24.79 -11.86
N PHE A 137 14.39 -25.17 -10.62
CA PHE A 137 14.90 -26.41 -10.03
C PHE A 137 14.33 -27.66 -10.73
N ALA A 138 13.01 -27.70 -10.95
CA ALA A 138 12.35 -28.81 -11.65
C ALA A 138 12.90 -28.99 -13.07
N TRP A 139 13.10 -27.89 -13.80
CA TRP A 139 13.67 -27.93 -15.15
C TRP A 139 15.09 -28.53 -15.19
N ILE A 140 15.93 -28.18 -14.21
CA ILE A 140 17.30 -28.72 -14.11
C ILE A 140 17.26 -30.20 -13.71
N SER A 141 16.39 -30.57 -12.78
CA SER A 141 16.24 -31.93 -12.27
C SER A 141 15.75 -32.91 -13.35
N THR A 142 14.80 -32.52 -14.20
CA THR A 142 14.32 -33.36 -15.31
C THR A 142 15.33 -33.53 -16.44
N LYS A 143 16.37 -32.69 -16.48
CA LYS A 143 17.43 -32.76 -17.50
C LYS A 143 18.61 -33.66 -17.10
N LEU A 144 18.67 -34.09 -15.83
CA LEU A 144 19.57 -35.14 -15.33
C LEU A 144 18.94 -36.52 -15.54
#